data_AF-A0A1Q7WGL1-F1
#
_entry.id   AF-A0A1Q7WGL1-F1
#
_cell.length_a   1.000
_cell.length_b   1.000
_cell.length_c   1.000
_cell.angle_alpha   90.00
_cell.angle_beta   90.00
_cell.angle_gamma   90.00
#
_symmetry.space_group_name_H-M   'P 1'
#
loop_
_entity.id
_entity.type
_entity.pdbx_description
1 polymer ?
#
loop_
_entity_poly.entity_id
_entity_poly.type
_entity_poly.pdbx_seq_one_letter_code
_entity_poly.pdbx_strand_id
1 'polypeptide(L)'
;MNHLDYWCEAMRDATVEETQVKVRFDPFDVSVGFVYIDGWRQCFTPYDEFAGCSERELQLLASELRQNNRLQYGREQVEITQKQLADFRRENAAKEVILRQQRTDRETRAALKVLEGGKHMSAASAVSPIVDVPAPSSVESAPQEKKPDKLLVFKRIRT
;
A
#
# COMPACT_ATOMS: atom_id res chain seq x y z
N MET A 1 -2.89 -9.51 14.00
CA MET A 1 -1.51 -9.04 14.24
C MET A 1 -1.46 -7.56 13.90
N ASN A 2 -1.12 -6.73 14.88
CA ASN A 2 -0.75 -5.34 14.62
C ASN A 2 0.75 -5.32 14.37
N HIS A 3 1.16 -4.94 13.17
CA HIS A 3 2.56 -4.88 12.76
C HIS A 3 3.15 -3.47 12.91
N LEU A 4 2.34 -2.52 13.37
CA LEU A 4 2.68 -1.10 13.41
C LEU A 4 2.56 -0.59 14.84
N ASP A 5 3.61 0.11 15.25
CA ASP A 5 3.65 0.95 16.43
C ASP A 5 3.52 2.42 15.99
N TYR A 6 2.68 3.16 16.72
CA TYR A 6 2.43 4.58 16.48
C TYR A 6 3.02 5.42 17.61
N TRP A 7 3.50 6.60 17.30
CA TRP A 7 4.08 7.50 18.30
C TRP A 7 3.56 8.93 18.13
N CYS A 8 3.37 9.61 19.26
CA CYS A 8 3.06 11.03 19.35
C CYS A 8 3.56 11.61 20.67
N GLU A 9 3.72 12.93 20.71
CA GLU A 9 4.32 13.63 21.86
C GLU A 9 3.55 13.43 23.17
N ALA A 10 2.22 13.33 23.10
CA ALA A 10 1.35 13.10 24.27
C ALA A 10 1.62 11.76 24.98
N MET A 11 2.27 10.80 24.32
CA MET A 11 2.66 9.52 24.94
C MET A 11 3.92 9.63 25.80
N ARG A 12 4.60 10.79 25.80
CA ARG A 12 5.77 11.04 26.65
C ARG A 12 5.40 11.26 28.11
N ASP A 13 4.15 11.61 28.39
CA ASP A 13 3.69 11.85 29.75
C ASP A 13 3.64 10.54 30.57
N ALA A 14 4.25 10.56 31.75
CA ALA A 14 4.35 9.39 32.64
C ALA A 14 2.99 8.83 33.08
N THR A 15 1.92 9.62 32.98
CA THR A 15 0.55 9.22 33.28
C THR A 15 -0.05 8.29 32.23
N VAL A 16 0.50 8.28 31.01
CA VAL A 16 0.03 7.49 29.87
C VAL A 16 0.80 6.16 29.77
N GLU A 17 1.90 6.01 30.51
CA GLU A 17 2.70 4.79 30.54
C GLU A 17 1.86 3.56 30.95
N GLU A 18 2.10 2.43 30.29
CA GLU A 18 1.42 1.14 30.48
C GLU A 18 -0.11 1.13 30.30
N THR A 19 -0.69 2.23 29.82
CA THR A 19 -2.12 2.34 29.61
C THR A 19 -2.53 1.82 28.23
N GLN A 20 -3.63 1.08 28.17
CA GLN A 20 -4.25 0.69 26.91
C GLN A 20 -5.05 1.86 26.35
N VAL A 21 -4.71 2.28 25.13
CA VAL A 21 -5.38 3.40 24.48
C VAL A 21 -6.12 2.95 23.24
N LYS A 22 -7.29 3.55 22.99
CA LYS A 22 -8.04 3.32 21.75
C LYS A 22 -7.33 3.96 20.59
N VAL A 23 -7.11 3.19 19.53
CA VAL A 23 -6.47 3.65 18.29
C VAL A 23 -7.43 3.48 17.13
N ARG A 24 -7.53 4.53 16.32
CA ARG A 24 -8.23 4.55 15.03
C ARG A 24 -7.22 4.90 13.95
N PHE A 25 -7.37 4.37 12.75
CA PHE A 25 -6.52 4.70 11.62
C PHE A 25 -7.35 4.65 10.34
N ASP A 26 -6.85 5.25 9.26
CA ASP A 26 -7.48 5.17 7.95
C ASP A 26 -7.09 3.83 7.27
N PRO A 27 -8.06 2.99 6.83
CA PRO A 27 -7.73 1.76 6.11
C PRO A 27 -6.95 2.00 4.80
N PHE A 28 -6.94 3.22 4.25
CA PHE A 28 -6.16 3.59 3.06
C PHE A 28 -4.81 4.22 3.38
N ASP A 29 -4.58 4.62 4.63
CA ASP A 29 -3.30 5.14 5.09
C ASP A 29 -3.03 4.72 6.54
N VAL A 30 -2.28 3.62 6.68
CA VAL A 30 -1.89 3.08 7.99
C VAL A 30 -0.71 3.81 8.63
N SER A 31 -0.11 4.82 7.98
CA SER A 31 0.96 5.61 8.60
C SER A 31 0.43 6.56 9.68
N VAL A 32 -0.85 6.92 9.59
CA VAL A 32 -1.50 7.88 10.49
C VAL A 32 -2.51 7.16 11.38
N GLY A 33 -2.28 7.26 12.68
CA GLY A 33 -3.20 6.80 13.72
C GLY A 33 -3.74 7.96 14.55
N PHE A 34 -4.94 7.81 15.08
CA PHE A 34 -5.55 8.68 16.06
C PHE A 34 -5.70 7.92 17.36
N VAL A 35 -5.07 8.42 18.41
CA VAL A 35 -5.03 7.80 19.72
C VAL A 35 -5.78 8.68 20.71
N TYR A 36 -6.58 8.07 21.58
CA TYR A 36 -7.40 8.81 22.54
C TYR A 36 -6.67 9.03 23.87
N ILE A 37 -5.89 10.11 23.97
CA ILE A 37 -5.17 10.54 25.18
C ILE A 37 -5.66 11.95 25.52
N ASP A 38 -6.54 12.05 26.54
CA ASP A 38 -7.21 13.29 26.94
C ASP A 38 -7.90 14.03 25.76
N GLY A 39 -8.35 13.26 24.77
CA GLY A 39 -8.83 13.74 23.47
C GLY A 39 -8.22 12.96 22.31
N TRP A 40 -8.71 13.19 21.09
CA TRP A 40 -8.11 12.57 19.89
C TRP A 40 -6.82 13.26 19.51
N ARG A 41 -5.70 12.53 19.57
CA ARG A 41 -4.37 12.98 19.18
C ARG A 41 -3.92 12.23 17.94
N GLN A 42 -3.33 12.93 16.99
CA GLN A 42 -2.72 12.32 15.82
C GLN A 42 -1.33 11.77 16.19
N CYS A 43 -1.06 10.55 15.76
CA CYS A 43 0.17 9.81 16.01
C CYS A 43 0.60 9.16 14.70
N PHE A 44 1.90 9.00 14.52
CA PHE A 44 2.48 8.56 13.26
C PHE A 44 3.33 7.32 13.46
N THR A 45 3.43 6.48 12.45
CA THR A 45 4.45 5.45 12.43
C THR A 45 5.84 6.09 12.29
N PRO A 46 6.90 5.54 12.92
CA PRO A 46 8.26 6.09 12.80
C PRO A 46 8.91 5.91 11.41
N TYR A 47 8.23 5.26 10.47
CA TYR A 47 8.72 4.96 9.13
C TYR A 47 7.85 5.66 8.09
N ASP A 48 8.44 6.60 7.35
CA ASP A 48 7.78 7.33 6.26
C ASP A 48 7.40 6.40 5.11
N GLU A 49 8.05 5.23 5.03
CA GLU A 49 7.75 4.19 4.04
C GLU A 49 6.32 3.72 4.11
N PHE A 50 5.55 3.94 5.17
CA PHE A 50 4.14 3.56 5.26
C PHE A 50 3.17 4.62 4.77
N ALA A 51 3.63 5.82 4.39
CA ALA A 51 2.75 6.87 3.88
C ALA A 51 1.91 6.36 2.69
N GLY A 52 0.59 6.57 2.75
CA GLY A 52 -0.36 6.08 1.75
C GLY A 52 -0.41 4.55 1.59
N CYS A 53 0.06 3.79 2.58
CA CYS A 53 -0.08 2.33 2.59
C CYS A 53 -1.47 1.96 3.08
N SER A 54 -2.22 1.17 2.31
CA SER A 54 -3.49 0.64 2.80
C SER A 54 -3.30 -0.54 3.75
N GLU A 55 -4.28 -0.83 4.61
CA GLU A 55 -4.24 -2.02 5.49
C GLU A 55 -4.10 -3.30 4.66
N ARG A 56 -4.75 -3.35 3.50
CA ARG A 56 -4.67 -4.48 2.58
C ARG A 56 -3.27 -4.63 1.98
N GLU A 57 -2.63 -3.53 1.58
CA GLU A 57 -1.25 -3.54 1.09
C GLU A 57 -0.29 -4.02 2.18
N LEU A 58 -0.45 -3.52 3.42
CA LEU A 58 0.36 -3.97 4.55
C LEU A 58 0.22 -5.49 4.81
N GLN A 59 -1.00 -6.03 4.70
CA GLN A 59 -1.24 -7.47 4.85
C GLN A 59 -0.57 -8.28 3.74
N LEU A 60 -0.60 -7.79 2.49
CA LEU A 60 0.07 -8.42 1.35
C LEU A 60 1.59 -8.41 1.54
N LEU A 61 2.17 -7.25 1.88
CA LEU A 61 3.61 -7.12 2.17
C LEU A 61 4.03 -8.08 3.28
N ALA A 62 3.26 -8.16 4.36
CA ALA A 62 3.56 -9.08 5.45
C ALA A 62 3.45 -10.55 5.04
N SER A 63 2.49 -10.91 4.19
CA SER A 63 2.35 -12.27 3.68
C SER A 63 3.51 -12.68 2.77
N GLU A 64 3.93 -11.76 1.89
CA GLU A 64 5.01 -11.97 0.94
C GLU A 64 6.36 -12.06 1.66
N LEU A 65 6.61 -11.16 2.61
CA LEU A 65 7.81 -11.19 3.44
C LEU A 65 7.89 -12.49 4.26
N ARG A 66 6.77 -12.97 4.80
CA ARG A 66 6.69 -14.28 5.48
C ARG A 66 7.07 -15.43 4.55
N GLN A 67 6.56 -15.42 3.33
CA GLN A 67 6.89 -16.42 2.31
C GLN A 67 8.36 -16.35 1.91
N ASN A 68 8.90 -15.15 1.69
CA ASN A 68 10.31 -14.96 1.33
C ASN A 68 11.24 -15.47 2.44
N ASN A 69 10.94 -15.14 3.70
CA ASN A 69 11.70 -15.63 4.86
C ASN A 69 11.66 -17.17 4.96
N ARG A 70 10.51 -17.79 4.69
CA ARG A 70 10.37 -19.26 4.66
C ARG A 70 11.24 -19.87 3.57
N LEU A 71 11.29 -19.28 2.38
CA LEU A 71 12.08 -19.79 1.26
C LEU A 71 13.59 -19.59 1.46
N GLN A 72 14.02 -18.45 2.00
CA GLN A 72 15.44 -18.14 2.17
C GLN A 72 16.07 -18.82 3.39
N TYR A 73 15.36 -18.84 4.52
CA TYR A 73 15.93 -19.25 5.80
C TYR A 73 15.35 -20.55 6.34
N GLY A 74 14.35 -21.14 5.68
CA GLY A 74 13.69 -22.37 6.13
C GLY A 74 12.95 -22.23 7.47
N ARG A 75 12.75 -21.00 7.96
CA ARG A 75 12.08 -20.72 9.23
C ARG A 75 10.63 -20.33 9.00
N GLU A 76 9.72 -21.13 9.51
CA GLU A 76 8.27 -20.89 9.39
C GLU A 76 7.77 -19.78 10.33
N GLN A 77 8.47 -19.53 11.45
CA GLN A 77 8.06 -18.62 12.51
C GLN A 77 9.08 -17.48 12.72
N VAL A 78 9.37 -16.71 11.68
CA VAL A 78 10.10 -15.45 11.86
C VAL A 78 9.08 -14.36 12.18
N GLU A 79 9.19 -13.76 13.38
CA GLU A 79 8.41 -12.57 13.71
C GLU A 79 8.77 -11.43 12.76
N ILE A 80 7.77 -10.92 12.04
CA ILE A 80 7.94 -9.78 11.17
C ILE A 80 7.90 -8.52 12.01
N THR A 81 9.00 -7.77 11.97
CA THR A 81 9.10 -6.45 12.60
C THR A 81 8.59 -5.34 11.67
N GLN A 82 8.12 -4.24 12.25
CA GLN A 82 7.72 -3.05 11.50
C GLN A 82 8.83 -2.53 10.58
N LYS A 83 10.09 -2.56 11.06
CA LYS A 83 11.27 -2.17 10.29
C LYS A 83 11.42 -3.00 9.02
N GLN A 84 11.35 -4.32 9.14
CA GLN A 84 11.47 -5.23 7.99
C GLN A 84 10.37 -4.98 6.95
N LEU A 85 9.15 -4.64 7.39
CA LEU A 85 8.08 -4.27 6.47
C LEU A 85 8.35 -2.96 5.74
N ALA A 86 8.87 -1.95 6.45
CA ALA A 86 9.23 -0.67 5.85
C ALA A 86 10.34 -0.86 4.79
N ASP A 87 11.41 -1.57 5.15
CA ASP A 87 12.52 -1.88 4.24
C ASP A 87 12.02 -2.68 3.01
N PHE A 88 11.19 -3.70 3.23
CA PHE A 88 10.62 -4.51 2.15
C PHE A 88 9.71 -3.70 1.21
N ARG A 89 8.87 -2.81 1.76
CA ARG A 89 8.03 -1.90 0.95
C ARG A 89 8.89 -0.96 0.12
N ARG A 90 9.94 -0.38 0.71
CA ARG A 90 10.89 0.51 0.02
C ARG A 90 11.56 -0.20 -1.16
N GLU A 91 12.05 -1.42 -0.94
CA GLU A 91 12.66 -2.23 -2.01
C GLU A 91 11.67 -2.55 -3.13
N ASN A 92 10.44 -2.91 -2.80
CA ASN A 92 9.41 -3.19 -3.79
C ASN A 92 8.99 -1.94 -4.58
N ALA A 93 8.88 -0.78 -3.91
CA ALA A 93 8.62 0.48 -4.59
C ALA A 93 9.72 0.81 -5.62
N ALA A 94 10.99 0.56 -5.30
CA ALA A 94 12.09 0.74 -6.25
C ALA A 94 12.00 -0.21 -7.46
N LYS A 95 11.63 -1.47 -7.24
CA LYS A 95 11.42 -2.46 -8.33
C LYS A 95 10.24 -2.07 -9.23
N GLU A 96 9.14 -1.60 -8.64
CA GLU A 96 7.94 -1.15 -9.36
C GLU A 96 8.23 -0.03 -10.36
N VAL A 97 9.12 0.91 -10.02
CA VAL A 97 9.52 1.98 -10.95
C VAL A 97 10.13 1.41 -12.24
N ILE A 98 11.04 0.44 -12.11
CA ILE A 98 11.71 -0.20 -13.26
C ILE A 98 10.70 -1.03 -14.07
N LEU A 99 9.86 -1.82 -13.40
CA LEU A 99 8.87 -2.67 -14.05
C LEU A 99 7.81 -1.85 -14.82
N ARG A 100 7.41 -0.69 -14.28
CA ARG A 100 6.52 0.25 -14.98
C ARG A 100 7.16 0.80 -16.24
N GLN A 101 8.42 1.22 -16.18
CA GLN A 101 9.13 1.69 -17.37
C GLN A 101 9.20 0.60 -18.45
N GLN A 102 9.58 -0.62 -18.06
CA GLN A 102 9.64 -1.75 -18.99
C GLN A 102 8.28 -2.07 -19.63
N ARG A 103 7.19 -1.89 -18.89
CA ARG A 103 5.83 -2.04 -19.42
C ARG A 103 5.56 -0.97 -20.49
N THR A 104 5.80 0.30 -20.17
CA THR A 104 5.63 1.42 -21.09
C THR A 104 6.45 1.25 -22.38
N ASP A 105 7.69 0.78 -22.27
CA ASP A 105 8.56 0.53 -23.43
C ASP A 105 7.99 -0.57 -24.34
N ARG A 106 7.42 -1.64 -23.76
CA ARG A 106 6.77 -2.72 -24.51
C ARG A 106 5.51 -2.24 -25.21
N GLU A 107 4.69 -1.45 -24.53
CA GLU A 107 3.48 -0.85 -25.09
C GLU A 107 3.81 0.11 -26.25
N THR A 108 4.82 0.96 -26.06
CA THR A 108 5.30 1.90 -27.10
C THR A 108 5.85 1.17 -28.31
N ARG A 109 6.67 0.13 -28.10
CA ARG A 109 7.22 -0.70 -29.19
C ARG A 109 6.10 -1.40 -29.97
N ALA A 110 5.09 -1.93 -29.28
CA ALA A 110 3.95 -2.57 -29.93
C ALA A 110 3.17 -1.58 -30.80
N ALA A 111 2.92 -0.36 -30.30
CA ALA A 111 2.25 0.69 -31.05
C ALA A 111 3.04 1.12 -32.30
N LEU A 112 4.36 1.32 -32.18
CA LEU A 112 5.22 1.66 -33.32
C LEU A 112 5.20 0.58 -34.41
N LYS A 113 5.24 -0.70 -34.02
CA LYS A 113 5.18 -1.82 -34.97
C LYS A 113 3.87 -1.81 -35.79
N VAL A 114 2.75 -1.46 -35.17
CA VAL A 114 1.45 -1.35 -35.88
C VAL A 114 1.47 -0.18 -36.88
N LEU A 115 2.02 0.97 -36.47
CA LEU A 115 2.14 2.15 -37.34
C LEU A 115 3.08 1.91 -38.52
N GLU A 116 4.22 1.25 -38.30
CA GLU A 116 5.16 0.87 -39.37
C GLU A 116 4.56 -0.19 -40.30
N GLY A 117 3.82 -1.17 -39.75
CA GLY A 117 3.07 -2.15 -40.53
C GLY A 117 1.96 -1.53 -41.40
N GLY A 118 1.46 -0.35 -41.04
CA GLY A 118 0.52 0.44 -41.85
C GLY A 118 1.16 1.20 -43.02
N LYS A 119 2.49 1.36 -43.05
CA LYS A 119 3.19 2.09 -44.11
C LYS A 119 3.35 1.30 -45.41
N HIS A 120 2.99 0.01 -45.41
CA HIS A 120 3.04 -0.87 -46.59
C HIS A 120 1.67 -1.13 -47.24
N MET A 121 0.59 -0.51 -46.77
CA MET A 121 -0.74 -0.60 -47.40
C MET A 121 -1.36 0.78 -47.59
N SER A 122 -0.82 1.58 -48.52
CA SER A 122 -1.58 2.68 -49.11
C SER A 122 -1.42 2.75 -50.62
N ALA A 123 -2.13 1.85 -51.30
CA ALA A 123 -2.74 2.11 -52.61
C ALA A 123 -3.79 1.03 -52.92
N ALA A 124 -4.96 1.09 -52.27
CA ALA A 124 -6.27 0.83 -52.87
C ALA A 124 -7.37 0.65 -51.81
N SER A 125 -8.39 1.52 -51.92
CA SER A 125 -9.82 1.31 -51.58
C SER A 125 -10.21 1.04 -50.12
N ALA A 126 -11.37 1.45 -49.61
CA ALA A 126 -12.39 2.43 -49.94
C ALA A 126 -13.35 2.44 -48.73
N VAL A 127 -13.59 3.63 -48.17
CA VAL A 127 -14.82 4.16 -47.55
C VAL A 127 -15.86 3.19 -46.90
N SER A 128 -15.98 3.34 -45.56
CA SER A 128 -17.19 3.36 -44.67
C SER A 128 -17.94 2.07 -44.25
N PRO A 129 -18.76 2.08 -43.15
CA PRO A 129 -19.19 3.22 -42.33
C PRO A 129 -19.00 3.11 -40.80
N ILE A 130 -19.11 4.30 -40.20
CA ILE A 130 -19.27 4.64 -38.79
C ILE A 130 -20.49 3.90 -38.20
N VAL A 131 -20.30 3.24 -37.07
CA VAL A 131 -21.40 2.83 -36.18
C VAL A 131 -21.19 3.53 -34.85
N ASP A 132 -22.26 4.17 -34.42
CA ASP A 132 -22.34 5.15 -33.36
C ASP A 132 -23.02 4.52 -32.13
N VAL A 133 -22.70 5.04 -30.94
CA VAL A 133 -23.48 5.00 -29.67
C VAL A 133 -23.38 3.71 -28.79
N PRO A 134 -23.46 3.78 -27.44
CA PRO A 134 -22.90 4.72 -26.45
C PRO A 134 -22.17 4.04 -25.26
N ALA A 135 -21.53 4.85 -24.41
CA ALA A 135 -21.19 4.52 -23.03
C ALA A 135 -22.44 4.27 -22.16
N PRO A 136 -22.29 3.55 -21.03
CA PRO A 136 -22.64 4.21 -19.78
C PRO A 136 -21.61 4.01 -18.66
N SER A 137 -21.44 5.12 -17.95
CA SER A 137 -20.98 5.25 -16.57
C SER A 137 -21.83 4.47 -15.57
N SER A 138 -21.20 3.90 -14.54
CA SER A 138 -21.68 3.74 -13.14
C SER A 138 -20.57 2.99 -12.38
N VAL A 139 -19.66 3.65 -11.69
CA VAL A 139 -19.71 3.99 -10.25
C VAL A 139 -20.59 3.04 -9.44
N GLU A 140 -19.97 2.06 -8.80
CA GLU A 140 -20.58 1.32 -7.69
C GLU A 140 -19.61 1.28 -6.51
N SER A 141 -19.95 2.07 -5.50
CA SER A 141 -19.25 2.18 -4.23
C SER A 141 -19.66 1.03 -3.32
N ALA A 142 -18.72 0.16 -2.97
CA ALA A 142 -18.97 -0.90 -1.99
C ALA A 142 -18.97 -0.33 -0.54
N PRO A 143 -19.76 -0.90 0.39
CA PRO A 143 -19.93 -0.36 1.74
C PRO A 143 -18.69 -0.56 2.62
N GLN A 144 -18.29 0.50 3.33
CA GLN A 144 -17.25 0.46 4.37
C GLN A 144 -17.77 -0.30 5.60
N GLU A 145 -17.31 -1.53 5.77
CA GLU A 145 -17.55 -2.36 6.96
C GLU A 145 -16.65 -1.87 8.11
N LYS A 146 -17.25 -1.23 9.13
CA LYS A 146 -16.54 -0.73 10.31
C LYS A 146 -16.04 -1.90 11.17
N LYS A 147 -14.74 -2.21 11.10
CA LYS A 147 -14.08 -3.14 12.04
C LYS A 147 -13.75 -2.47 13.37
N PRO A 148 -13.76 -3.24 14.48
CA PRO A 148 -13.73 -2.69 15.84
C PRO A 148 -12.38 -2.07 16.21
N ASP A 149 -12.45 -1.02 17.05
CA ASP A 149 -11.33 -0.29 17.64
C ASP A 149 -10.25 -1.26 18.17
N LYS A 150 -9.04 -1.20 17.60
CA LYS A 150 -7.90 -2.02 18.07
C LYS A 150 -7.17 -1.30 19.19
N LEU A 151 -7.06 -1.96 20.35
CA LEU A 151 -6.27 -1.51 21.50
C LEU A 151 -4.81 -1.90 21.28
N LEU A 152 -3.88 -0.95 21.43
CA LEU A 152 -2.43 -1.19 21.43
C LEU A 152 -1.86 -0.90 22.83
N VAL A 153 -0.99 -1.78 23.31
CA VAL A 153 -0.26 -1.63 24.58
C VAL A 153 1.14 -1.14 24.25
N PHE A 154 1.51 0.06 24.70
CA PHE A 154 2.87 0.58 24.53
C PHE A 154 3.80 -0.03 25.57
N LYS A 155 4.91 -0.64 25.11
CA LYS A 155 6.04 -1.03 25.97
C LYS A 155 7.26 -0.19 25.64
N ARG A 156 7.88 0.35 26.69
CA ARG A 156 9.03 1.26 26.69
C ARG A 156 10.21 0.73 25.85
N ILE A 157 10.72 1.55 24.94
CA ILE A 157 12.08 1.41 24.39
C ILE A 157 13.04 1.89 25.49
N ARG A 158 13.83 0.98 26.06
CA ARG A 158 14.95 1.38 26.93
C ARG A 158 16.10 1.84 26.02
N THR A 159 16.43 3.13 26.09
CA THR A 159 17.78 3.63 25.76
C THR A 159 18.81 3.00 26.69
#